data_AF-A0A315DAZ4-F1
#
_entry.id   AF-A0A315DAZ4-F1
#
_cell.length_a   1.000
_cell.length_b   1.000
_cell.length_c   1.000
_cell.angle_alpha   90.00
_cell.angle_beta   90.00
_cell.angle_gamma   90.00
#
_symmetry.space_group_name_H-M   'P 1'
#
loop_
_entity.id
_entity.type
_entity.pdbx_description
1 polymer ?
#
loop_
_entity_poly.entity_id
_entity_poly.type
_entity_poly.pdbx_seq_one_letter_code
_entity_poly.pdbx_strand_id
1 'polypeptide(L)'
;MKSPFFAFGQTLPDYAVPVFNERAVRASAGILFVVAFAAFAQALMLGQFQTTQVFVVAFVIEFGIRLFINPRWAPAMIIGQWVVRGQEPEYVGAPQKRFAWGIGLALGLWMLYLLVIERSIGPLNMLVCGTCLLLMFFETAFGICIGCKLHDLLRPEQAQLCPGGTCTYTPPSGAGGHWGQALVLVGFVAVMVAVAGWVKQGPALRGMHHPGMHSAPSQPTGNEEERCRVPDFAKAMGHETIWKQHNGCL
;
A
#
# COMPACT_ATOMS: atom_id res chain seq x y z
N MET A 1 19.77 12.59 -24.95
CA MET A 1 18.60 12.23 -25.80
C MET A 1 17.40 13.04 -25.33
N LYS A 2 16.79 13.88 -26.19
CA LYS A 2 15.58 14.64 -25.84
C LYS A 2 14.37 13.73 -26.04
N SER A 3 13.83 13.17 -24.96
CA SER A 3 12.59 12.40 -25.04
C SER A 3 11.42 13.35 -25.29
N PRO A 4 10.52 13.06 -26.26
CA PRO A 4 9.34 13.88 -26.50
C PRO A 4 8.49 14.01 -25.22
N PHE A 5 7.78 15.13 -25.09
CA PHE A 5 6.89 15.37 -23.93
C PHE A 5 5.88 14.24 -23.76
N PHE A 6 5.38 13.70 -24.86
CA PHE A 6 4.58 12.49 -24.93
C PHE A 6 5.43 11.31 -25.39
N ALA A 7 5.85 10.47 -24.45
CA ALA A 7 6.61 9.25 -24.75
C ALA A 7 6.31 8.19 -23.69
N PHE A 8 6.20 6.94 -24.11
CA PHE A 8 5.91 5.83 -23.22
C PHE A 8 7.11 4.86 -23.20
N GLY A 9 7.97 5.02 -22.19
CA GLY A 9 9.22 4.26 -22.06
C GLY A 9 10.45 4.99 -22.59
N GLN A 10 11.60 4.41 -22.32
CA GLN A 10 12.89 4.82 -22.87
C GLN A 10 13.20 3.97 -24.10
N THR A 11 13.52 4.62 -25.21
CA THR A 11 14.04 3.94 -26.41
C THR A 11 15.55 3.84 -26.27
N LEU A 12 16.07 2.63 -26.16
CA LEU A 12 17.50 2.33 -26.07
C LEU A 12 17.93 1.60 -27.35
N PRO A 13 19.16 1.85 -27.86
CA PRO A 13 19.63 1.26 -29.13
C PRO A 13 19.60 -0.28 -29.14
N ASP A 14 19.83 -0.89 -27.98
CA ASP A 14 19.95 -2.35 -27.83
C ASP A 14 18.61 -3.07 -27.70
N TYR A 15 17.48 -2.33 -27.71
CA TYR A 15 16.15 -2.89 -27.48
C TYR A 15 15.18 -2.52 -28.59
N ALA A 16 14.49 -3.53 -29.15
CA ALA A 16 13.53 -3.36 -30.23
C ALA A 16 12.23 -2.65 -29.80
N VAL A 17 11.92 -2.66 -28.50
CA VAL A 17 10.74 -2.02 -27.92
C VAL A 17 11.14 -0.97 -26.88
N PRO A 18 10.30 0.05 -26.62
CA PRO A 18 10.53 0.95 -25.49
C PRO A 18 10.57 0.16 -24.19
N VAL A 19 11.47 0.54 -23.29
CA VAL A 19 11.71 -0.17 -22.03
C VAL A 19 11.54 0.73 -20.81
N PHE A 20 11.30 0.10 -19.67
CA PHE A 20 11.35 0.75 -18.35
C PHE A 20 12.37 0.06 -17.47
N ASN A 21 12.98 0.81 -16.56
CA ASN A 21 13.73 0.23 -15.44
C ASN A 21 12.73 -0.38 -14.43
N GLU A 22 12.67 -1.70 -14.38
CA GLU A 22 11.77 -2.47 -13.53
C GLU A 22 11.96 -2.17 -12.05
N ARG A 23 13.21 -1.92 -11.62
CA ARG A 23 13.48 -1.56 -10.22
C ARG A 23 12.79 -0.25 -9.83
N ALA A 24 12.78 0.72 -10.75
CA ALA A 24 12.09 2.00 -10.52
C ALA A 24 10.56 1.83 -10.51
N VAL A 25 10.04 0.97 -11.39
CA VAL A 25 8.61 0.63 -11.43
C VAL A 25 8.18 -0.03 -10.12
N ARG A 26 8.92 -1.03 -9.65
CA ARG A 26 8.67 -1.74 -8.38
C ARG A 26 8.80 -0.84 -7.16
N ALA A 27 9.78 0.07 -7.15
CA ALA A 27 9.91 1.10 -6.12
C ALA A 27 8.69 2.03 -6.10
N SER A 28 8.23 2.48 -7.27
CA SER A 28 7.02 3.31 -7.37
C SER A 28 5.78 2.58 -6.85
N ALA A 29 5.64 1.28 -7.15
CA ALA A 29 4.54 0.44 -6.69
C ALA A 29 4.59 0.27 -5.16
N GLY A 30 5.79 0.10 -4.59
CA GLY A 30 5.99 0.03 -3.14
C GLY A 30 5.62 1.31 -2.41
N ILE A 31 6.00 2.47 -2.96
CA ILE A 31 5.64 3.79 -2.39
C ILE A 31 4.11 3.95 -2.37
N LEU A 32 3.46 3.69 -3.50
CA LEU A 32 2.00 3.77 -3.58
C LEU A 32 1.32 2.75 -2.67
N PHE A 33 1.86 1.53 -2.58
CA PHE A 33 1.37 0.49 -1.69
C PHE A 33 1.40 0.92 -0.22
N VAL A 34 2.50 1.50 0.26
CA VAL A 34 2.62 1.95 1.66
C VAL A 34 1.57 3.02 1.98
N VAL A 35 1.42 4.03 1.12
CA VAL A 35 0.44 5.10 1.32
C VAL A 35 -0.99 4.56 1.24
N ALA A 36 -1.27 3.71 0.24
CA ALA A 36 -2.57 3.07 0.07
C ALA A 36 -2.93 2.19 1.27
N PHE A 37 -1.99 1.38 1.75
CA PHE A 37 -2.17 0.48 2.88
C PHE A 37 -2.45 1.27 4.16
N ALA A 38 -1.70 2.35 4.41
CA ALA A 38 -1.95 3.22 5.56
C ALA A 38 -3.33 3.88 5.50
N ALA A 39 -3.71 4.43 4.35
CA ALA A 39 -5.04 5.03 4.15
C ALA A 39 -6.16 4.00 4.34
N PHE A 40 -5.99 2.80 3.79
CA PHE A 40 -6.97 1.72 3.89
C PHE A 40 -7.07 1.16 5.32
N ALA A 41 -5.94 0.98 6.01
CA ALA A 41 -5.92 0.57 7.41
C ALA A 41 -6.61 1.59 8.31
N GLN A 42 -6.36 2.89 8.09
CA GLN A 42 -7.05 3.96 8.80
C GLN A 42 -8.57 3.91 8.54
N ALA A 43 -8.99 3.69 7.29
CA ALA A 43 -10.40 3.57 6.95
C ALA A 43 -11.07 2.35 7.62
N LEU A 44 -10.38 1.21 7.72
CA LEU A 44 -10.90 0.01 8.39
C LEU A 44 -10.96 0.16 9.92
N MET A 45 -9.94 0.74 10.54
CA MET A 45 -9.84 0.81 11.99
C MET A 45 -10.62 1.99 12.59
N LEU A 46 -10.59 3.15 11.92
CA LEU A 46 -11.18 4.39 12.44
C LEU A 46 -12.48 4.78 11.72
N GLY A 47 -12.86 4.09 10.64
CA GLY A 47 -14.01 4.45 9.81
C GLY A 47 -13.83 5.78 9.05
N GLN A 48 -12.60 6.31 9.00
CA GLN A 48 -12.31 7.60 8.36
C GLN A 48 -11.84 7.42 6.92
N PHE A 49 -12.72 7.71 5.97
CA PHE A 49 -12.48 7.52 4.53
C PHE A 49 -11.84 8.72 3.82
N GLN A 50 -11.67 9.86 4.50
CA GLN A 50 -11.12 11.08 3.91
C GLN A 50 -9.71 10.86 3.34
N THR A 51 -8.84 10.20 4.09
CA THR A 51 -7.47 9.86 3.64
C THR A 51 -7.51 8.97 2.40
N THR A 52 -8.42 8.00 2.35
CA THR A 52 -8.61 7.11 1.19
C THR A 52 -9.12 7.88 -0.02
N GLN A 53 -10.06 8.83 0.15
CA GLN A 53 -10.55 9.68 -0.94
C GLN A 53 -9.43 10.50 -1.56
N VAL A 54 -8.60 11.15 -0.74
CA VAL A 54 -7.45 11.92 -1.21
C VAL A 54 -6.45 11.01 -1.94
N PHE A 55 -6.17 9.84 -1.38
CA PHE A 55 -5.28 8.86 -2.00
C PHE A 55 -5.80 8.42 -3.37
N VAL A 56 -7.10 8.10 -3.51
CA VAL A 56 -7.68 7.66 -4.78
C VAL A 56 -7.57 8.73 -5.87
N VAL A 57 -7.79 10.00 -5.52
CA VAL A 57 -7.58 11.12 -6.45
C VAL A 57 -6.12 11.18 -6.90
N ALA A 58 -5.17 11.14 -5.96
CA ALA A 58 -3.74 11.14 -6.27
C ALA A 58 -3.34 9.93 -7.12
N PHE A 59 -3.91 8.76 -6.84
CA PHE A 59 -3.68 7.52 -7.57
C PHE A 59 -4.16 7.59 -9.03
N VAL A 60 -5.36 8.13 -9.26
CA VAL A 60 -5.88 8.34 -10.62
C VAL A 60 -5.01 9.33 -11.39
N ILE A 61 -4.58 10.41 -10.75
CA ILE A 61 -3.65 11.40 -11.36
C ILE A 61 -2.32 10.73 -11.70
N GLU A 62 -1.72 9.99 -10.77
CA GLU A 62 -0.47 9.26 -10.97
C GLU A 62 -0.54 8.33 -12.20
N PHE A 63 -1.55 7.46 -12.27
CA PHE A 63 -1.71 6.53 -13.39
C PHE A 63 -2.15 7.23 -14.69
N GLY A 64 -2.90 8.32 -14.60
CA GLY A 64 -3.23 9.18 -15.74
C GLY A 64 -1.97 9.79 -16.37
N ILE A 65 -1.07 10.35 -15.56
CA ILE A 65 0.21 10.89 -16.03
C ILE A 65 1.06 9.79 -16.68
N ARG A 66 1.11 8.59 -16.07
CA ARG A 66 1.84 7.44 -16.62
C ARG A 66 1.34 7.03 -18.00
N LEU A 67 0.03 6.96 -18.21
CA LEU A 67 -0.54 6.45 -19.46
C LEU A 67 -0.68 7.50 -20.57
N PHE A 68 -1.02 8.73 -20.23
CA PHE A 68 -1.40 9.75 -21.23
C PHE A 68 -0.30 10.77 -21.51
N ILE A 69 0.60 11.05 -20.55
CA ILE A 69 1.64 12.06 -20.70
C ILE A 69 2.99 11.37 -20.89
N ASN A 70 3.61 11.00 -19.78
CA ASN A 70 4.88 10.30 -19.76
C ASN A 70 5.13 9.77 -18.34
N PRO A 71 5.47 8.48 -18.18
CA PRO A 71 5.78 7.90 -16.88
C PRO A 71 6.93 8.59 -16.14
N ARG A 72 7.83 9.29 -16.84
CA ARG A 72 8.90 10.07 -16.22
C ARG A 72 8.42 11.24 -15.35
N TRP A 73 7.19 11.70 -15.58
CA TRP A 73 6.59 12.82 -14.84
C TRP A 73 5.67 12.37 -13.72
N ALA A 74 5.42 11.06 -13.59
CA ALA A 74 4.52 10.56 -12.56
C ALA A 74 5.22 10.67 -11.19
N PRO A 75 4.64 11.36 -10.20
CA PRO A 75 5.26 11.61 -8.89
C PRO A 75 5.91 10.38 -8.24
N ALA A 76 5.21 9.25 -8.16
CA ALA A 76 5.77 8.06 -7.52
C ALA A 76 6.88 7.40 -8.38
N MET A 77 6.84 7.54 -9.71
CA MET A 77 7.93 7.10 -10.59
C MET A 77 9.19 7.96 -10.40
N ILE A 78 9.05 9.28 -10.26
CA ILE A 78 10.17 10.20 -10.02
C ILE A 78 10.89 9.79 -8.73
N ILE A 79 10.14 9.60 -7.65
CA ILE A 79 10.70 9.18 -6.35
C ILE A 79 11.33 7.79 -6.50
N GLY A 80 10.63 6.85 -7.15
CA GLY A 80 11.13 5.50 -7.38
C GLY A 80 12.48 5.49 -8.11
N GLN A 81 12.62 6.30 -9.16
CA GLN A 81 13.87 6.46 -9.91
C GLN A 81 15.00 7.02 -9.05
N TRP A 82 14.72 8.00 -8.18
CA TRP A 82 15.73 8.56 -7.29
C TRP A 82 16.21 7.55 -6.26
N VAL A 83 15.29 6.76 -5.70
CA VAL A 83 15.62 5.74 -4.70
C VAL A 83 16.51 4.63 -5.28
N VAL A 84 16.23 4.17 -6.50
CA VAL A 84 16.98 3.05 -7.11
C VAL A 84 18.13 3.49 -8.03
N ARG A 85 18.49 4.78 -8.07
CA ARG A 85 19.47 5.33 -9.03
C ARG A 85 20.87 4.71 -8.98
N GLY A 86 21.25 4.15 -7.84
CA GLY A 86 22.54 3.49 -7.64
C GLY A 86 22.57 2.00 -7.98
N GLN A 87 21.44 1.44 -8.44
CA GLN A 87 21.31 0.02 -8.79
C GLN A 87 21.42 -0.16 -10.30
N GLU A 88 21.96 -1.31 -10.72
CA GLU A 88 21.98 -1.69 -12.13
C GLU A 88 20.54 -1.79 -12.67
N PRO A 89 20.18 -1.05 -13.73
CA PRO A 89 18.82 -1.04 -14.24
C PRO A 89 18.46 -2.39 -14.86
N GLU A 90 17.28 -2.90 -14.53
CA GLU A 90 16.71 -4.07 -15.18
C GLU A 90 15.65 -3.59 -16.17
N TYR A 91 15.85 -3.80 -17.47
CA TYR A 91 14.96 -3.27 -18.49
C TYR A 91 13.86 -4.27 -18.87
N VAL A 92 12.62 -3.81 -18.79
CA VAL A 92 11.42 -4.57 -19.17
C VAL A 92 10.64 -3.87 -20.27
N GLY A 93 9.94 -4.64 -21.09
CA GLY A 93 9.14 -4.13 -22.19
C GLY A 93 8.03 -3.19 -21.70
N ALA A 94 7.84 -2.08 -22.40
CA ALA A 94 6.78 -1.12 -22.12
C ALA A 94 5.35 -1.62 -22.45
N PRO A 95 5.08 -2.37 -23.53
CA PRO A 95 3.71 -2.74 -23.91
C PRO A 95 2.92 -3.47 -22.80
N GLN A 96 3.53 -4.48 -22.18
CA GLN A 96 2.97 -5.24 -21.05
C GLN A 96 2.67 -4.33 -19.83
N LYS A 97 3.53 -3.37 -19.53
CA LYS A 97 3.35 -2.42 -18.41
C LYS A 97 2.24 -1.41 -18.71
N ARG A 98 2.07 -1.01 -19.98
CA ARG A 98 0.94 -0.17 -20.40
C ARG A 98 -0.39 -0.85 -20.13
N PHE A 99 -0.51 -2.14 -20.43
CA PHE A 99 -1.72 -2.92 -20.15
C PHE A 99 -1.99 -3.00 -18.65
N ALA A 100 -0.97 -3.36 -17.86
CA ALA A 100 -1.09 -3.44 -16.40
C ALA A 100 -1.51 -2.11 -15.76
N TRP A 101 -0.92 -0.99 -16.20
CA TRP A 101 -1.30 0.34 -15.73
C TRP A 101 -2.70 0.76 -16.20
N GLY A 102 -3.14 0.29 -17.37
CA GLY A 102 -4.51 0.47 -17.84
C GLY A 102 -5.53 -0.16 -16.89
N ILE A 103 -5.27 -1.38 -16.41
CA ILE A 103 -6.09 -2.04 -15.38
C ILE A 103 -6.07 -1.22 -14.09
N GLY A 104 -4.88 -0.78 -13.66
CA GLY A 104 -4.74 0.07 -12.46
C GLY A 104 -5.57 1.35 -12.56
N LEU A 105 -5.53 2.05 -13.69
CA LEU A 105 -6.32 3.25 -13.92
C LEU A 105 -7.83 2.96 -13.92
N ALA A 106 -8.26 1.86 -14.55
CA ALA A 106 -9.67 1.47 -14.57
C ALA A 106 -10.21 1.21 -13.16
N LEU A 107 -9.45 0.48 -12.33
CA LEU A 107 -9.78 0.25 -10.93
C LEU A 107 -9.77 1.55 -10.12
N GLY A 108 -8.80 2.43 -10.36
CA GLY A 108 -8.73 3.75 -9.73
C GLY A 108 -9.92 4.64 -10.06
N LEU A 109 -10.35 4.69 -11.32
CA LEU A 109 -11.53 5.44 -11.76
C LEU A 109 -12.82 4.88 -11.16
N TRP A 110 -12.94 3.55 -11.11
CA TRP A 110 -14.06 2.89 -10.45
C TRP A 110 -14.14 3.27 -8.96
N MET A 111 -13.01 3.26 -8.26
CA MET A 111 -12.92 3.67 -6.86
C MET A 111 -13.19 5.17 -6.66
N LEU A 112 -12.73 6.01 -7.59
CA LEU A 112 -12.99 7.45 -7.57
C LEU A 112 -14.50 7.71 -7.67
N TYR A 113 -15.19 7.03 -8.59
CA TYR A 113 -16.63 7.14 -8.73
C TYR A 113 -17.34 6.74 -7.43
N LEU A 114 -17.01 5.59 -6.85
CA LEU A 114 -17.70 5.08 -5.66
C LEU A 114 -17.42 5.91 -4.39
N LEU A 115 -16.16 6.27 -4.14
CA LEU A 115 -15.77 6.94 -2.89
C LEU A 115 -15.90 8.46 -2.92
N VAL A 116 -15.67 9.10 -4.07
CA VAL A 116 -15.63 10.57 -4.16
C VAL A 116 -16.92 11.13 -4.73
N ILE A 117 -17.44 10.54 -5.80
CA ILE A 117 -18.65 11.03 -6.47
C ILE A 117 -19.91 10.55 -5.74
N GLU A 118 -20.10 9.23 -5.67
CA GLU A 118 -21.27 8.61 -5.04
C GLU A 118 -21.20 8.69 -3.50
N ARG A 119 -19.99 8.79 -2.93
CA ARG A 119 -19.73 8.76 -1.48
C ARG A 119 -20.36 7.54 -0.79
N SER A 120 -20.47 6.43 -1.52
CA SER A 120 -21.04 5.19 -1.01
C SER A 120 -19.93 4.31 -0.44
N ILE A 121 -20.11 3.87 0.80
CA ILE A 121 -19.19 3.00 1.52
C ILE A 121 -19.83 1.61 1.59
N GLY A 122 -19.28 0.66 0.83
CA GLY A 122 -19.81 -0.70 0.75
C GLY A 122 -18.74 -1.78 0.75
N PRO A 123 -19.12 -3.05 0.97
CA PRO A 123 -18.21 -4.20 0.92
C PRO A 123 -17.46 -4.35 -0.41
N LEU A 124 -18.10 -3.95 -1.51
CA LEU A 124 -17.50 -3.97 -2.84
C LEU A 124 -16.25 -3.08 -2.92
N ASN A 125 -16.30 -1.88 -2.31
CA ASN A 125 -15.16 -0.97 -2.29
C ASN A 125 -13.99 -1.57 -1.52
N MET A 126 -14.28 -2.26 -0.40
CA MET A 126 -13.26 -2.94 0.40
C MET A 126 -12.59 -4.07 -0.38
N LEU A 127 -13.38 -4.84 -1.14
CA LEU A 127 -12.87 -5.91 -2.00
C LEU A 127 -11.98 -5.34 -3.13
N VAL A 128 -12.42 -4.28 -3.80
CA VAL A 128 -11.66 -3.64 -4.88
C VAL A 128 -10.36 -3.03 -4.33
N CYS A 129 -10.41 -2.31 -3.20
CA CYS A 129 -9.23 -1.77 -2.53
C CYS A 129 -8.24 -2.87 -2.15
N GLY A 130 -8.73 -3.91 -1.46
CA GLY A 130 -7.91 -5.05 -1.03
C GLY A 130 -7.26 -5.75 -2.22
N THR A 131 -7.99 -5.90 -3.33
CA THR A 131 -7.45 -6.45 -4.57
C THR A 131 -6.35 -5.56 -5.15
N CYS A 132 -6.55 -4.23 -5.23
CA CYS A 132 -5.52 -3.31 -5.71
C CYS A 132 -4.25 -3.36 -4.84
N LEU A 133 -4.41 -3.34 -3.53
CA LEU A 133 -3.31 -3.46 -2.57
C LEU A 133 -2.55 -4.78 -2.75
N LEU A 134 -3.27 -5.88 -2.93
CA LEU A 134 -2.68 -7.19 -3.19
C LEU A 134 -1.84 -7.16 -4.48
N LEU A 135 -2.39 -6.66 -5.59
CA LEU A 135 -1.68 -6.56 -6.86
C LEU A 135 -0.40 -5.72 -6.75
N MET A 136 -0.46 -4.58 -6.04
CA MET A 136 0.72 -3.75 -5.79
C MET A 136 1.74 -4.43 -4.88
N PHE A 137 1.28 -5.17 -3.87
CA PHE A 137 2.13 -5.96 -2.98
C PHE A 137 2.92 -7.01 -3.76
N PHE A 138 2.27 -7.74 -4.69
CA PHE A 138 2.96 -8.72 -5.52
C PHE A 138 4.03 -8.08 -6.42
N GLU A 139 3.72 -6.93 -7.02
CA GLU A 139 4.67 -6.16 -7.85
C GLU A 139 5.89 -5.74 -7.02
N THR A 140 5.67 -5.17 -5.84
CA THR A 140 6.77 -4.60 -5.04
C THR A 140 7.57 -5.69 -4.32
N ALA A 141 6.92 -6.60 -3.59
CA ALA A 141 7.57 -7.58 -2.73
C ALA A 141 8.23 -8.71 -3.54
N PHE A 142 7.50 -9.30 -4.49
CA PHE A 142 7.98 -10.45 -5.25
C PHE A 142 8.55 -10.09 -6.62
N GLY A 143 8.29 -8.86 -7.13
CA GLY A 143 8.62 -8.52 -8.51
C GLY A 143 7.73 -9.20 -9.53
N ILE A 144 6.52 -9.61 -9.11
CA ILE A 144 5.58 -10.33 -9.96
C ILE A 144 4.43 -9.40 -10.36
N CYS A 145 4.46 -8.97 -11.61
CA CYS A 145 3.39 -8.19 -12.24
C CYS A 145 2.27 -9.10 -12.72
N ILE A 146 1.25 -9.30 -11.89
CA ILE A 146 0.08 -10.13 -12.28
C ILE A 146 -0.61 -9.56 -13.53
N GLY A 147 -0.69 -8.23 -13.67
CA GLY A 147 -1.25 -7.59 -14.86
C GLY A 147 -0.44 -7.84 -16.13
N CYS A 148 0.89 -7.88 -16.01
CA CYS A 148 1.78 -8.20 -17.12
C CYS A 148 1.67 -9.69 -17.49
N LYS A 149 1.61 -10.58 -16.50
CA LYS A 149 1.39 -12.00 -16.72
C LYS A 149 0.06 -12.29 -17.45
N LEU A 150 -1.00 -11.55 -17.11
CA LEU A 150 -2.28 -11.63 -17.82
C LEU A 150 -2.16 -11.12 -19.26
N HIS A 151 -1.41 -10.04 -19.50
CA HIS A 151 -1.12 -9.56 -20.84
C HIS A 151 -0.39 -10.62 -21.68
N ASP A 152 0.65 -11.24 -21.13
CA ASP A 152 1.47 -12.22 -21.84
C ASP A 152 0.67 -13.48 -22.18
N LEU A 153 -0.26 -13.88 -21.31
CA LEU A 153 -1.20 -14.97 -21.59
C LEU A 153 -2.18 -14.64 -22.74
N LEU A 154 -2.65 -13.40 -22.81
CA LEU A 154 -3.62 -12.97 -23.82
C LEU A 154 -2.96 -12.58 -25.16
N ARG A 155 -1.71 -12.13 -25.14
CA ARG A 155 -0.97 -11.60 -26.30
C ARG A 155 0.50 -12.05 -26.28
N PRO A 156 0.76 -13.37 -26.41
CA PRO A 156 2.11 -13.92 -26.32
C PRO A 156 3.08 -13.33 -27.35
N GLU A 157 2.61 -13.04 -28.57
CA GLU A 157 3.43 -12.43 -29.64
C GLU A 157 3.96 -11.03 -29.30
N GLN A 158 3.35 -10.33 -28.34
CA GLN A 158 3.75 -8.99 -27.90
C GLN A 158 4.60 -9.01 -26.61
N ALA A 159 4.78 -10.19 -26.00
CA ALA A 159 5.53 -10.36 -24.77
C ALA A 159 7.04 -10.40 -25.09
N GLN A 160 7.71 -9.27 -24.91
CA GLN A 160 9.16 -9.15 -25.03
C GLN A 160 9.72 -8.49 -23.76
N LEU A 161 10.88 -8.98 -23.30
CA LEU A 161 11.58 -8.46 -22.11
C LEU A 161 10.68 -8.50 -20.85
N CYS A 162 10.25 -9.69 -20.48
CA CYS A 162 9.36 -9.90 -19.34
C CYS A 162 10.08 -9.67 -18.00
N PRO A 163 9.39 -9.15 -16.96
CA PRO A 163 9.98 -8.92 -15.65
C PRO A 163 10.70 -10.15 -15.09
N GLY A 164 11.93 -9.99 -14.58
CA GLY A 164 12.73 -11.10 -14.06
C GLY A 164 13.17 -12.11 -15.12
N GLY A 165 13.08 -11.78 -16.42
CA GLY A 165 13.47 -12.67 -17.51
C GLY A 165 12.58 -13.91 -17.66
N THR A 166 11.37 -13.91 -17.10
CA THR A 166 10.51 -15.11 -17.05
C THR A 166 10.11 -15.68 -18.41
N CYS A 167 10.23 -14.89 -19.48
CA CYS A 167 9.94 -15.34 -20.84
C CYS A 167 11.07 -16.18 -21.47
N THR A 168 12.30 -16.08 -20.95
CA THR A 168 13.46 -16.86 -21.46
C THR A 168 14.03 -17.80 -20.41
N TYR A 169 13.84 -17.51 -19.12
CA TYR A 169 14.40 -18.26 -18.02
C TYR A 169 13.54 -19.47 -17.65
N THR A 170 14.12 -20.68 -17.73
CA THR A 170 13.55 -21.90 -17.16
C THR A 170 14.34 -22.30 -15.91
N PRO A 171 13.68 -22.43 -14.75
CA PRO A 171 14.38 -22.79 -13.52
C PRO A 171 14.90 -24.24 -13.61
N PRO A 172 16.12 -24.53 -13.11
CA PRO A 172 16.64 -25.89 -13.07
C PRO A 172 15.79 -26.78 -12.15
N SER A 173 15.78 -28.09 -12.43
CA SER A 173 15.05 -29.08 -11.63
C SER A 173 15.43 -28.97 -10.15
N GLY A 174 14.46 -28.68 -9.28
CA GLY A 174 14.68 -28.52 -7.83
C GLY A 174 14.91 -27.09 -7.33
N ALA A 175 14.91 -26.06 -8.18
CA ALA A 175 15.08 -24.66 -7.77
C ALA A 175 13.95 -24.11 -6.85
N GLY A 176 12.82 -24.82 -6.75
CA GLY A 176 11.69 -24.48 -5.86
C GLY A 176 11.80 -25.06 -4.45
N GLY A 177 12.89 -25.76 -4.13
CA GLY A 177 13.06 -26.45 -2.86
C GLY A 177 12.61 -27.91 -2.87
N HIS A 178 12.84 -28.59 -1.75
CA HIS A 178 12.53 -30.01 -1.56
C HIS A 178 11.33 -30.19 -0.62
N TRP A 179 10.63 -31.33 -0.71
CA TRP A 179 9.48 -31.63 0.18
C TRP A 179 9.83 -31.57 1.68
N GLY A 180 11.09 -31.76 2.07
CA GLY A 180 11.55 -31.58 3.45
C GLY A 180 11.53 -30.13 3.94
N GLN A 181 11.70 -29.13 3.07
CA GLN A 181 11.48 -27.72 3.44
C GLN A 181 10.01 -27.44 3.77
N ALA A 182 9.07 -28.16 3.16
CA ALA A 182 7.66 -28.05 3.53
C ALA A 182 7.43 -28.49 4.98
N LEU A 183 8.16 -29.51 5.48
CA LEU A 183 8.09 -29.91 6.88
C LEU A 183 8.62 -28.83 7.82
N VAL A 184 9.69 -28.11 7.44
CA VAL A 184 10.19 -26.97 8.22
C VAL A 184 9.14 -25.87 8.31
N LEU A 185 8.44 -25.57 7.21
CA LEU A 185 7.35 -24.60 7.20
C LEU A 185 6.18 -25.04 8.10
N VAL A 186 5.77 -26.30 8.02
CA VAL A 186 4.72 -26.87 8.88
C VAL A 186 5.13 -26.81 10.35
N GLY A 187 6.37 -27.18 10.67
CA GLY A 187 6.93 -27.10 12.02
C GLY A 187 6.95 -25.67 12.55
N PHE A 188 7.37 -24.69 11.73
CA PHE A 188 7.33 -23.27 12.08
C PHE A 188 5.90 -22.81 12.38
N VAL A 189 4.93 -23.15 11.53
CA VAL A 189 3.52 -22.80 11.75
C VAL A 189 3.00 -23.43 13.04
N ALA A 190 3.31 -24.71 13.30
CA ALA A 190 2.90 -25.39 14.53
C ALA A 190 3.48 -24.71 15.78
N VAL A 191 4.77 -24.34 15.75
CA VAL A 191 5.41 -23.57 16.83
C VAL A 191 4.72 -22.22 17.01
N MET A 192 4.45 -21.49 15.94
CA MET A 192 3.77 -20.18 16.03
C MET A 192 2.35 -20.29 16.59
N VAL A 193 1.61 -21.36 16.26
CA VAL A 193 0.28 -21.64 16.84
C VAL A 193 0.38 -21.96 18.33
N ALA A 194 1.35 -22.79 18.73
CA ALA A 194 1.59 -23.11 20.13
C ALA A 194 1.98 -21.86 20.94
N VAL A 195 2.90 -21.04 20.41
CA VAL A 195 3.30 -19.76 21.00
C VAL A 195 2.12 -18.80 21.08
N ALA A 196 1.28 -18.68 20.04
CA ALA A 196 0.10 -17.84 20.08
C ALA A 196 -0.90 -18.30 21.15
N GLY A 197 -1.07 -19.61 21.35
CA GLY A 197 -1.86 -20.18 22.44
C GLY A 197 -1.30 -19.84 23.81
N TRP A 198 0.01 -19.98 23.99
CA TRP A 198 0.71 -19.63 25.22
C TRP A 198 0.64 -18.13 25.54
N VAL A 199 0.86 -17.26 24.56
CA VAL A 199 0.77 -15.80 24.70
C VAL A 199 -0.63 -15.36 25.11
N LYS A 200 -1.69 -16.00 24.58
CA LYS A 200 -3.08 -15.71 24.97
C LYS A 200 -3.39 -16.06 26.42
N GLN A 201 -2.64 -16.99 27.02
CA GLN A 201 -2.78 -17.39 28.42
C GLN A 201 -1.89 -16.56 29.37
N GLY A 202 -0.89 -15.88 28.83
CA GLY A 202 -0.01 -14.99 29.59
C GLY A 202 -0.71 -13.70 30.04
N PRO A 203 -0.18 -13.01 31.06
CA PRO A 203 -0.68 -11.69 31.44
C PRO A 203 -0.55 -10.74 30.25
N ALA A 204 -1.58 -9.92 30.01
CA ALA A 204 -1.53 -8.89 28.98
C ALA A 204 -0.27 -8.05 29.16
N LEU A 205 0.53 -7.92 28.09
CA LEU A 205 1.68 -7.03 28.09
C LEU A 205 1.16 -5.64 28.49
N ARG A 206 1.65 -5.11 29.62
CA ARG A 206 1.47 -3.69 29.93
C ARG A 206 2.12 -2.92 28.79
N GLY A 207 1.29 -2.35 27.91
CA GLY A 207 1.76 -1.29 27.01
C GLY A 207 2.32 -0.12 27.83
N MET A 208 2.81 0.92 27.16
CA MET A 208 3.04 2.20 27.82
C MET A 208 1.69 2.71 28.37
N HIS A 209 1.38 2.28 29.58
CA HIS A 209 0.32 2.81 30.40
C HIS A 209 0.81 4.20 30.79
N HIS A 210 0.22 5.23 30.19
CA HIS A 210 0.07 6.46 30.95
C HIS A 210 -0.59 6.08 32.28
N PRO A 211 -0.12 6.57 33.44
CA PRO A 211 -0.69 6.21 34.72
C PRO A 211 -2.13 6.71 34.79
N GLY A 212 -3.05 5.88 34.29
CA GLY A 212 -4.46 5.93 34.58
C GLY A 212 -4.61 5.45 36.01
N MET A 213 -4.83 6.41 36.90
CA MET A 213 -5.20 6.24 38.30
C MET A 213 -6.38 5.26 38.38
N HIS A 214 -6.11 4.02 38.75
CA HIS A 214 -7.08 3.24 39.51
C HIS A 214 -7.02 3.75 40.94
N SER A 215 -7.73 4.83 41.23
CA SER A 215 -8.10 5.21 42.58
C SER A 215 -9.61 5.17 42.69
N ALA A 216 -10.08 4.32 43.60
CA ALA A 216 -11.46 4.17 44.03
C ALA A 216 -12.12 5.53 44.36
N PRO A 217 -13.47 5.63 44.33
CA PRO A 217 -14.15 6.91 44.52
C PRO A 217 -13.98 7.41 45.96
N SER A 218 -13.07 8.35 46.17
CA SER A 218 -12.99 9.18 47.37
C SER A 218 -13.67 10.51 47.09
N GLN A 219 -14.54 10.95 48.00
CA GLN A 219 -15.39 12.12 47.84
C GLN A 219 -14.64 13.44 47.56
N PRO A 220 -15.29 14.44 46.94
CA PRO A 220 -14.63 15.66 46.48
C PRO A 220 -14.21 16.55 47.64
N THR A 221 -12.90 16.76 47.78
CA THR A 221 -12.35 17.94 48.46
C THR A 221 -12.29 19.09 47.46
N GLY A 222 -12.45 20.35 47.91
CA GLY A 222 -12.63 21.56 47.08
C GLY A 222 -11.63 21.82 45.94
N ASN A 223 -10.53 21.07 45.85
CA ASN A 223 -9.63 21.07 44.68
C ASN A 223 -10.22 20.37 43.43
N GLU A 224 -11.26 19.56 43.56
CA GLU A 224 -11.85 18.82 42.43
C GLU A 224 -12.72 19.71 41.54
N GLU A 225 -13.41 20.71 42.10
CA GLU A 225 -14.21 21.65 41.32
C GLU A 225 -13.34 22.53 40.40
N GLU A 226 -12.15 22.90 40.88
CA GLU A 226 -11.18 23.66 40.08
C GLU A 226 -10.53 22.79 39.00
N ARG A 227 -10.23 21.51 39.32
CA ARG A 227 -9.73 20.51 38.36
C ARG A 227 -10.72 20.17 37.26
N CYS A 228 -12.02 20.30 37.50
CA CYS A 228 -13.06 20.01 36.53
C CYS A 228 -13.55 21.22 35.73
N ARG A 229 -12.90 22.38 35.91
CA ARG A 229 -13.19 23.60 35.14
C ARG A 229 -12.48 23.58 33.78
N VAL A 230 -13.25 23.36 32.71
CA VAL A 230 -12.74 23.36 31.33
C VAL A 230 -12.13 24.73 30.96
N PRO A 231 -10.85 24.79 30.57
CA PRO A 231 -10.20 26.02 30.12
C PRO A 231 -10.78 26.54 28.80
N ASP A 232 -10.72 27.85 28.57
CA ASP A 232 -11.36 28.47 27.41
C ASP A 232 -10.75 28.04 26.06
N PHE A 233 -9.47 27.65 26.03
CA PHE A 233 -8.85 27.09 24.82
C PHE A 233 -9.47 25.74 24.42
N ALA A 234 -9.86 24.90 25.39
CA ALA A 234 -10.48 23.61 25.14
C ALA A 234 -11.93 23.77 24.63
N LYS A 235 -12.63 24.81 25.09
CA LYS A 235 -13.95 25.21 24.56
C LYS A 235 -13.83 25.73 23.13
N ALA A 236 -12.84 26.59 22.85
CA ALA A 236 -12.60 27.16 21.52
C ALA A 236 -12.31 26.10 20.44
N MET A 237 -11.72 24.96 20.83
CA MET A 237 -11.47 23.84 19.92
C MET A 237 -12.62 22.81 19.87
N GLY A 238 -13.71 23.01 20.63
CA GLY A 238 -14.81 22.05 20.71
C GLY A 238 -14.46 20.73 21.42
N HIS A 239 -13.39 20.72 22.23
CA HIS A 239 -12.84 19.53 22.88
C HIS A 239 -13.20 19.45 24.37
N GLU A 240 -14.36 19.99 24.76
CA GLU A 240 -14.78 20.06 26.16
C GLU A 240 -14.97 18.68 26.78
N THR A 241 -15.57 17.75 26.03
CA THR A 241 -15.81 16.36 26.46
C THR A 241 -14.50 15.60 26.61
N ILE A 242 -13.56 15.77 25.68
CA ILE A 242 -12.24 15.14 25.72
C ILE A 242 -11.46 15.63 26.95
N TRP A 243 -11.48 16.93 27.21
CA TRP A 243 -10.82 17.50 28.38
C TRP A 243 -11.42 16.96 29.69
N LYS A 244 -12.75 16.88 29.80
CA LYS A 244 -13.42 16.30 30.98
C LYS A 244 -13.09 14.83 31.17
N GLN A 245 -13.02 14.06 30.07
CA GLN A 245 -12.68 12.64 30.09
C GLN A 245 -11.24 12.43 30.58
N HIS A 246 -10.32 13.29 30.16
CA HIS A 246 -8.91 13.21 30.54
C HIS A 246 -8.65 13.63 31.99
N ASN A 247 -9.50 14.49 32.56
CA ASN A 247 -9.38 14.95 33.95
C ASN A 247 -10.27 14.18 34.94
N GLY A 248 -10.96 13.11 34.48
CA GLY A 248 -11.84 12.30 35.32
C GLY A 248 -13.08 13.04 35.82
N CYS A 249 -13.55 14.02 35.05
CA CYS A 249 -14.62 14.96 35.39
C CYS A 249 -15.90 14.72 34.57
N LEU A 250 -16.07 13.49 34.08
CA LEU A 250 -17.15 13.05 33.20
C LEU A 250 -18.02 12.02 33.93
#